data_AF-A0A7X6CVT9-F1
#
_entry.id   AF-A0A7X6CVT9-F1
#
_cell.length_a   1.000
_cell.length_b   1.000
_cell.length_c   1.000
_cell.angle_alpha   90.00
_cell.angle_beta   90.00
_cell.angle_gamma   90.00
#
_symmetry.space_group_name_H-M   'P 1'
#
loop_
_entity.id
_entity.type
_entity.pdbx_description
1 polymer ?
#
loop_
_entity_poly.entity_id
_entity_poly.type
_entity_poly.pdbx_seq_one_letter_code
_entity_poly.pdbx_strand_id
1 'polypeptide(L)'
;MSGFEAEKAELEQEMVVVSKMMQQSIYENAHVALDQTEYQKHYDGLTERFGKAKARLEKVAAAISDKTTRQATIENFLKELQTLDGIITEFDPMLWVSLVDFITVNSKDDVRVTFKDSTEIQA
;
A
#
# COMPACT_ATOMS: atom_id res chain seq x y z
N MET A 1 -5.74 -7.32 -11.26
CA MET A 1 -5.21 -7.05 -9.91
C MET A 1 -4.06 -6.09 -10.08
N SER A 2 -4.11 -4.95 -9.39
CA SER A 2 -2.99 -4.01 -9.30
C SER A 2 -1.75 -4.73 -8.74
N GLY A 3 -0.55 -4.19 -8.99
CA GLY A 3 0.69 -4.76 -8.45
C GLY A 3 0.67 -4.89 -6.92
N PHE A 4 -0.04 -4.00 -6.22
CA PHE A 4 -0.17 -4.06 -4.77
C PHE A 4 -1.10 -5.16 -4.28
N GLU A 5 -2.21 -5.45 -4.97
CA GLU A 5 -3.09 -6.55 -4.58
C GLU A 5 -2.43 -7.91 -4.78
N ALA A 6 -1.64 -8.06 -5.85
CA ALA A 6 -0.86 -9.26 -6.10
C ALA A 6 0.21 -9.46 -5.02
N GLU A 7 0.99 -8.41 -4.72
CA GLU A 7 2.01 -8.44 -3.66
C GLU A 7 1.39 -8.74 -2.28
N LYS A 8 0.23 -8.16 -1.98
CA LYS A 8 -0.51 -8.45 -0.74
C LYS A 8 -0.83 -9.95 -0.62
N ALA A 9 -1.36 -10.55 -1.68
CA ALA A 9 -1.71 -11.98 -1.69
C ALA A 9 -0.47 -12.89 -1.54
N GLU A 10 0.63 -12.53 -2.20
CA GLU A 10 1.90 -13.25 -2.08
C GLU A 10 2.45 -13.20 -0.64
N LEU A 11 2.41 -12.04 0.00
CA LEU A 11 2.84 -11.85 1.39
C LEU A 11 1.96 -12.62 2.38
N GLU A 12 0.64 -12.59 2.19
CA GLU A 12 -0.30 -13.38 3.00
C GLU A 12 0.00 -14.88 2.86
N GLN A 13 0.25 -15.36 1.64
CA GLN A 13 0.65 -16.74 1.39
C GLN A 13 1.99 -17.08 2.04
N GLU A 14 3.00 -16.21 1.93
CA GLU A 14 4.30 -16.40 2.57
C GLU A 14 4.15 -16.51 4.09
N MET A 15 3.36 -15.64 4.72
CA MET A 15 3.11 -15.70 6.17
C MET A 15 2.48 -17.03 6.59
N VAL A 16 1.55 -17.57 5.79
CA VAL A 16 0.97 -18.90 6.03
C VAL A 16 2.03 -20.00 5.92
N VAL A 17 2.87 -19.96 4.89
CA VAL A 17 3.94 -20.95 4.69
C VAL A 17 4.95 -20.92 5.84
N VAL A 18 5.42 -19.73 6.23
CA VAL A 18 6.39 -19.58 7.32
C VAL A 18 5.78 -20.00 8.65
N SER A 19 4.51 -19.68 8.90
CA SER A 19 3.80 -20.13 10.11
C SER A 19 3.73 -21.66 10.20
N LYS A 20 3.48 -22.35 9.08
CA LYS A 20 3.51 -23.82 9.03
C LYS A 20 4.91 -24.37 9.31
N MET A 21 5.95 -23.75 8.75
CA MET A 21 7.35 -24.13 9.03
C MET A 21 7.69 -23.98 10.52
N MET A 22 7.27 -22.88 11.15
CA MET A 22 7.49 -22.65 12.58
C MET A 22 6.78 -23.72 13.43
N GLN A 23 5.52 -24.02 13.13
CA GLN A 23 4.77 -25.09 13.81
C GLN A 23 5.45 -26.45 13.65
N GLN A 24 5.94 -26.76 12.46
CA GLN A 24 6.68 -28.00 12.20
C GLN A 24 7.98 -28.07 13.02
N SER A 25 8.76 -26.99 13.05
CA SER A 25 10.00 -26.94 13.86
C SER A 25 9.72 -27.11 15.36
N ILE A 26 8.65 -26.51 15.87
CA ILE A 26 8.23 -26.68 17.27
C ILE A 26 7.84 -28.14 17.53
N TYR A 27 7.07 -28.74 16.63
CA TYR A 27 6.65 -30.14 16.73
C TYR A 27 7.86 -31.08 16.77
N GLU A 28 8.81 -30.90 15.85
CA GLU A 28 10.03 -31.71 15.79
C GLU A 28 10.88 -31.60 17.05
N ASN A 29 11.13 -30.38 17.53
CA ASN A 29 11.90 -30.15 18.77
C ASN A 29 11.22 -30.74 20.02
N ALA A 30 9.88 -30.85 20.01
CA ALA A 30 9.14 -31.48 21.10
C ALA A 30 9.21 -33.01 21.08
N HIS A 31 9.39 -33.63 19.90
CA HIS A 31 9.37 -35.10 19.74
C HIS A 31 10.77 -35.71 19.64
N VAL A 32 11.76 -34.95 19.17
CA VAL A 32 13.13 -35.40 18.96
C VAL A 32 14.07 -34.43 19.65
N ALA A 33 15.05 -34.95 20.39
CA ALA A 33 16.11 -34.12 20.96
C ALA A 33 16.98 -33.56 19.82
N LEU A 34 16.79 -32.27 19.50
CA LEU A 34 17.57 -31.54 18.52
C LEU A 34 18.75 -30.81 19.18
N ASP A 35 19.79 -30.53 18.39
CA ASP A 35 20.81 -29.57 18.78
C ASP A 35 20.16 -28.20 19.00
N GLN A 36 20.27 -27.67 20.21
CA GLN A 36 19.58 -26.46 20.60
C GLN A 36 20.13 -25.20 19.93
N THR A 37 21.42 -25.21 19.54
CA THR A 37 22.03 -24.08 18.83
C THR A 37 21.50 -24.02 17.40
N GLU A 38 21.43 -25.16 16.71
CA GLU A 38 20.91 -25.22 15.33
C GLU A 38 19.40 -24.98 15.29
N TYR A 39 18.64 -25.53 16.26
CA TYR A 39 17.21 -25.26 16.39
C TYR A 39 16.92 -23.76 16.57
N GLN A 40 17.63 -23.10 17.51
CA GLN A 40 17.41 -21.69 17.79
C GLN A 40 17.72 -20.83 16.56
N LYS A 41 18.86 -21.09 15.89
CA LYS A 41 19.24 -20.38 14.67
C LYS A 41 18.20 -20.54 13.56
N HIS A 42 17.67 -21.75 13.36
CA HIS A 42 16.63 -21.99 12.36
C HIS A 42 15.32 -21.25 12.72
N TYR A 43 14.88 -21.36 13.97
CA TYR A 43 13.64 -20.74 14.44
C TYR A 43 13.70 -19.21 14.44
N ASP A 44 14.84 -18.63 14.79
CA ASP A 44 15.08 -17.18 14.71
C ASP A 44 14.99 -16.70 13.25
N GLY A 45 15.57 -17.45 12.31
CA GLY A 45 15.46 -17.16 10.88
C GLY A 45 14.01 -17.17 10.37
N LEU A 46 13.20 -18.14 10.80
CA LEU A 46 11.77 -18.17 10.48
C LEU A 46 11.02 -16.98 11.08
N THR A 47 11.33 -16.64 12.33
CA THR A 47 10.72 -15.49 13.04
C THR A 47 11.06 -14.17 12.34
N GLU A 48 12.32 -13.99 11.93
CA GLU A 48 12.75 -12.82 11.18
C GLU A 48 12.04 -12.72 9.82
N ARG A 49 11.95 -13.84 9.09
CA ARG A 49 11.25 -13.91 7.80
C ARG A 49 9.77 -13.54 7.93
N PHE A 50 9.09 -14.10 8.94
CA PHE A 50 7.70 -13.77 9.23
C PHE A 50 7.53 -12.28 9.56
N GLY A 51 8.41 -11.73 10.41
CA GLY A 51 8.40 -10.32 10.78
C GLY A 51 8.56 -9.39 9.57
N LYS A 52 9.49 -9.71 8.65
CA LYS A 52 9.69 -8.95 7.41
C LYS A 52 8.47 -8.99 6.50
N ALA A 53 7.90 -10.17 6.27
CA ALA A 53 6.69 -10.32 5.45
C ALA A 53 5.51 -9.53 6.04
N LYS A 54 5.30 -9.63 7.37
CA LYS A 54 4.26 -8.87 8.07
C LYS A 54 4.44 -7.36 7.93
N ALA A 55 5.65 -6.85 8.17
CA ALA A 55 5.94 -5.42 8.06
C ALA A 55 5.74 -4.89 6.63
N ARG A 56 6.03 -5.71 5.60
CA ARG A 56 5.75 -5.35 4.21
C ARG A 56 4.25 -5.37 3.93
N LEU A 57 3.53 -6.38 4.41
CA LEU A 57 2.08 -6.51 4.25
C LEU A 57 1.35 -5.29 4.83
N GLU A 58 1.74 -4.82 6.02
CA GLU A 58 1.18 -3.62 6.65
C GLU A 58 1.38 -2.37 5.77
N LYS A 59 2.56 -2.20 5.18
CA LYS A 59 2.85 -1.08 4.26
C LYS A 59 2.03 -1.15 2.98
N VAL A 60 1.92 -2.33 2.37
CA VAL A 60 1.15 -2.54 1.14
C VAL A 60 -0.34 -2.32 1.39
N ALA A 61 -0.87 -2.84 2.52
CA ALA A 61 -2.26 -2.62 2.91
C ALA A 61 -2.58 -1.14 3.13
N ALA A 62 -1.66 -0.39 3.76
CA ALA A 62 -1.80 1.06 3.92
C ALA A 62 -1.83 1.78 2.56
N ALA A 63 -0.95 1.41 1.63
CA ALA A 63 -0.92 1.99 0.28
C ALA A 63 -2.20 1.71 -0.53
N ILE A 64 -2.75 0.50 -0.42
CA ILE A 64 -4.04 0.14 -1.04
C ILE A 64 -5.17 0.98 -0.43
N SER A 65 -5.20 1.11 0.90
CA SER A 65 -6.22 1.88 1.60
C SER A 65 -6.19 3.36 1.23
N ASP A 66 -4.99 3.96 1.15
CA ASP A 66 -4.80 5.34 0.72
C ASP A 66 -5.30 5.55 -0.73
N LYS A 67 -4.88 4.69 -1.67
CA LYS A 67 -5.34 4.75 -3.07
C LYS A 67 -6.86 4.60 -3.18
N THR A 68 -7.45 3.65 -2.47
CA THR A 68 -8.89 3.41 -2.48
C THR A 68 -9.65 4.61 -1.93
N THR A 69 -9.14 5.22 -0.85
CA THR A 69 -9.76 6.42 -0.25
C THR A 69 -9.69 7.62 -1.18
N ARG A 70 -8.54 7.85 -1.83
CA ARG A 70 -8.39 8.91 -2.84
C ARG A 70 -9.33 8.68 -4.02
N GLN A 71 -9.38 7.46 -4.55
CA GLN A 71 -10.31 7.11 -5.62
C GLN A 71 -11.75 7.40 -5.26
N ALA A 72 -12.23 6.93 -4.09
CA ALA A 72 -13.60 7.18 -3.65
C ALA A 72 -13.89 8.69 -3.48
N THR A 73 -12.91 9.46 -3.00
CA THR A 73 -13.03 10.92 -2.88
C THR A 73 -13.22 11.59 -4.25
N ILE A 74 -12.45 11.17 -5.25
CA ILE A 74 -12.57 11.68 -6.63
C ILE A 74 -13.91 11.28 -7.23
N GLU A 75 -14.31 10.02 -7.09
CA GLU A 75 -15.58 9.52 -7.65
C GLU A 75 -16.77 10.28 -7.07
N ASN A 76 -16.75 10.59 -5.77
CA ASN A 76 -17.79 11.41 -5.14
C ASN A 76 -17.77 12.84 -5.67
N PHE A 77 -16.59 13.44 -5.79
CA PHE A 77 -16.45 14.79 -6.35
C PHE A 77 -16.93 14.87 -7.82
N LEU A 78 -16.58 13.90 -8.65
CA LEU A 78 -17.05 13.83 -10.05
C LEU A 78 -18.57 13.67 -10.12
N LYS A 79 -19.18 12.89 -9.22
CA LYS A 79 -20.65 12.80 -9.13
C LYS A 79 -21.26 14.14 -8.77
N GLU A 80 -20.70 14.87 -7.81
CA GLU A 80 -21.15 16.22 -7.46
C GLU A 80 -21.04 17.18 -8.64
N LEU A 81 -19.92 17.17 -9.38
CA LEU A 81 -19.76 17.97 -10.59
C LEU A 81 -20.80 17.65 -11.66
N GLN A 82 -21.17 16.38 -11.85
CA GLN A 82 -22.21 15.97 -12.80
C GLN A 82 -23.61 16.49 -12.41
N THR A 83 -23.83 16.87 -11.15
CA THR A 83 -25.10 17.48 -10.71
C THR A 83 -25.15 18.99 -10.96
N LEU A 84 -24.03 19.63 -11.24
CA LEU A 84 -23.98 21.04 -11.61
C LEU A 84 -24.47 21.17 -13.06
N ASP A 85 -25.62 21.83 -13.24
CA ASP A 85 -26.23 22.04 -14.55
C ASP A 85 -25.45 23.14 -15.30
N GLY A 86 -24.57 22.75 -16.23
CA GLY A 86 -23.80 23.67 -17.08
C GLY A 86 -22.34 23.25 -17.31
N ILE A 87 -21.77 23.66 -18.44
CA ILE A 87 -20.31 23.59 -18.68
C ILE A 87 -19.66 24.50 -17.63
N ILE A 88 -18.63 24.01 -16.91
CA ILE A 88 -17.80 24.88 -16.06
C ILE A 88 -17.08 25.85 -16.99
N THR A 89 -17.69 27.01 -17.25
CA THR A 89 -17.19 28.02 -18.19
C THR A 89 -16.19 28.97 -17.56
N GLU A 90 -16.08 28.97 -16.23
CA GLU A 90 -15.21 29.85 -15.47
C GLU A 90 -14.32 29.04 -14.52
N PHE A 91 -13.09 29.53 -14.32
CA PHE A 91 -12.17 28.94 -13.35
C PHE A 91 -12.70 29.16 -11.94
N ASP A 92 -13.03 28.07 -11.25
CA ASP A 92 -13.38 28.09 -9.85
C ASP A 92 -12.16 27.62 -9.01
N PRO A 93 -11.57 28.49 -8.18
CA PRO A 93 -10.43 28.11 -7.33
C PRO A 93 -10.73 26.96 -6.35
N MET A 94 -11.95 26.84 -5.84
CA MET A 94 -12.35 25.73 -4.97
C MET A 94 -12.41 24.42 -5.75
N LEU A 95 -12.92 24.48 -6.98
CA LEU A 95 -13.00 23.33 -7.90
C LEU A 95 -11.62 22.92 -8.40
N TRP A 96 -10.71 23.87 -8.59
CA TRP A 96 -9.32 23.58 -8.94
C TRP A 96 -8.57 22.92 -7.77
N VAL A 97 -8.67 23.48 -6.55
CA VAL A 97 -8.05 22.89 -5.36
C VAL A 97 -8.62 21.51 -5.06
N SER A 98 -9.91 21.26 -5.30
CA SER A 98 -10.51 19.94 -5.11
C SER A 98 -10.01 18.90 -6.11
N LEU A 99 -9.48 19.31 -7.27
CA LEU A 99 -8.88 18.42 -8.27
C LEU A 99 -7.40 18.10 -7.99
N VAL A 100 -6.69 18.95 -7.26
CA VAL A 100 -5.27 18.74 -6.91
C VAL A 100 -5.13 17.64 -5.85
N ASP A 101 -4.17 16.73 -6.04
CA ASP A 101 -3.74 15.75 -5.02
C ASP A 101 -2.60 16.35 -4.19
N PHE A 102 -1.49 16.73 -4.83
CA PHE A 102 -0.36 17.39 -4.19
C PHE A 102 0.43 18.24 -5.19
N ILE A 103 1.28 19.12 -4.66
CA ILE A 103 2.19 19.95 -5.44
C ILE A 103 3.62 19.59 -5.05
N THR A 104 4.46 19.31 -6.05
CA THR A 104 5.90 19.09 -5.88
C THR A 104 6.66 20.30 -6.39
N VAL A 105 7.51 20.90 -5.54
CA VAL A 105 8.37 22.04 -5.89
C VAL A 105 9.80 21.53 -5.97
N ASN A 106 10.34 21.38 -7.17
CA ASN A 106 11.72 20.96 -7.41
C ASN A 106 12.66 22.17 -7.50
N SER A 107 12.19 23.27 -8.08
CA SER A 107 12.92 24.55 -8.16
C SER A 107 11.94 25.71 -8.32
N LYS A 108 12.46 26.94 -8.38
CA LYS A 108 11.64 28.14 -8.63
C LYS A 108 10.87 28.07 -9.97
N ASP A 109 11.43 27.36 -10.95
CA ASP A 109 10.89 27.24 -12.31
C ASP A 109 10.38 25.81 -12.62
N ASP A 110 10.31 24.93 -11.61
CA ASP A 110 9.81 23.55 -11.74
C ASP A 110 8.89 23.23 -10.56
N VAL A 111 7.62 23.62 -10.74
CA VAL A 111 6.51 23.29 -9.86
C VAL A 111 5.58 22.35 -10.62
N ARG A 112 5.32 21.18 -10.05
CA ARG A 112 4.45 20.15 -10.62
C ARG A 112 3.20 20.01 -9.79
N VAL A 113 2.06 20.16 -10.43
CA VAL A 113 0.75 19.91 -9.83
C VAL A 113 0.33 18.52 -10.26
N THR A 114 0.22 17.61 -9.30
CA THR A 114 -0.37 16.29 -9.52
C THR A 114 -1.84 16.35 -9.16
N PHE A 115 -2.69 16.05 -10.13
CA PHE A 115 -4.13 15.95 -9.93
C PHE A 115 -4.49 14.56 -9.39
N LYS A 116 -5.66 14.46 -8.79
CA LYS A 116 -6.13 13.22 -8.18
C LYS A 116 -6.34 12.07 -9.19
N ASP A 117 -6.49 12.38 -10.48
CA ASP A 117 -6.51 11.41 -11.58
C ASP A 117 -5.11 10.93 -12.02
N SER A 118 -4.05 11.34 -11.32
CA SER A 118 -2.62 11.11 -11.64
C SER A 118 -2.11 11.85 -12.87
N THR A 119 -2.89 12.75 -13.47
CA THR A 119 -2.38 13.69 -14.47
C THR A 119 -1.45 14.68 -13.78
N GLU A 120 -0.32 14.95 -14.40
CA GLU A 120 0.64 15.94 -13.91
C GLU A 120 0.73 17.09 -14.91
N ILE A 121 0.71 18.33 -14.40
CA ILE A 121 1.05 19.52 -15.17
C ILE A 121 2.21 20.26 -14.52
N GLN A 122 3.06 20.84 -15.36
CA GLN A 122 4.06 21.81 -14.92
C GLN A 122 3.42 23.21 -14.92
N ALA A 123 3.54 23.91 -13.80
CA ALA A 123 3.04 25.28 -13.62
C ALA A 123 4.07 26.33 -14.03
#